data_AF-A0A7S4PJI5-F1
#
_entry.id   AF-A0A7S4PJI5-F1
#
_cell.length_a   1.000
_cell.length_b   1.000
_cell.length_c   1.000
_cell.angle_alpha   90.00
_cell.angle_beta   90.00
_cell.angle_gamma   90.00
#
_symmetry.space_group_name_H-M   'P 1'
#
loop_
_entity.id
_entity.type
_entity.pdbx_description
1 polymer ?
#
loop_
_entity_poly.entity_id
_entity_poly.type
_entity_poly.pdbx_seq_one_letter_code
_entity_poly.pdbx_strand_id
1 'polypeptide(L)'
;EKKKRRREKREEKEGKREERSVVGFQKSFILLKEKMSCLFFFMGKGNESDDEDDNRSSSSAPPKGGVSGPGSTEWKEDEWKDKTREIWARDISQLPVHTDIPRLGARMKVYDSEGKPTLEEIPDSVTRAELVQRLLIAISGSLNDHDSVTAEKEKYFEFVDDSGKGDISQQLLRFLVEALSGESLTVKVLKACHQKIVFPGFYHVKSRLFSHLPFKDMRGTWSMSIHLLENHFEVRHRKSQVSQPPKGSPPDDLGDEFNFEWELRMDFNLEMSEMIDVDVRVVGINYRDDVSEDRRSVIENTIRQHFPE
;
A
#
# COMPACT_ATOMS: atom_id res chain seq x y z
N GLU A 1 -32.49 50.81 0.64
CA GLU A 1 -31.24 50.74 -0.16
C GLU A 1 -30.00 50.23 0.60
N LYS A 2 -29.60 50.82 1.74
CA LYS A 2 -28.37 50.46 2.49
C LYS A 2 -28.30 48.99 2.96
N LYS A 3 -29.43 48.37 3.33
CA LYS A 3 -29.53 46.93 3.66
C LYS A 3 -29.30 46.02 2.44
N LYS A 4 -29.82 46.41 1.26
CA LYS A 4 -29.67 45.65 0.00
C LYS A 4 -28.20 45.57 -0.41
N ARG A 5 -27.50 46.71 -0.38
CA ARG A 5 -26.05 46.78 -0.68
C ARG A 5 -25.17 45.98 0.31
N ARG A 6 -25.63 45.77 1.55
CA ARG A 6 -24.91 44.94 2.55
C ARG A 6 -25.09 43.45 2.28
N ARG A 7 -26.24 43.03 1.75
CA ARG A 7 -26.53 41.65 1.38
C ARG A 7 -25.75 41.24 0.13
N GLU A 8 -25.78 42.06 -0.91
CA GLU A 8 -25.03 41.82 -2.16
C GLU A 8 -23.51 41.71 -1.90
N LYS A 9 -22.94 42.57 -1.03
CA LYS A 9 -21.52 42.47 -0.64
C LYS A 9 -21.18 41.22 0.18
N ARG A 10 -22.16 40.60 0.84
CA ARG A 10 -21.95 39.37 1.62
C ARG A 10 -21.97 38.15 0.70
N GLU A 11 -22.94 38.10 -0.21
CA GLU A 11 -23.06 37.07 -1.25
C GLU A 11 -21.84 37.08 -2.19
N GLU A 12 -21.34 38.27 -2.59
CA GLU A 12 -20.11 38.39 -3.40
C GLU A 12 -18.85 37.90 -2.66
N LYS A 13 -18.79 38.11 -1.34
CA LYS A 13 -17.67 37.63 -0.51
C LYS A 13 -17.73 36.12 -0.29
N GLU A 14 -18.91 35.53 -0.17
CA GLU A 14 -19.11 34.08 -0.08
C GLU A 14 -18.72 33.39 -1.37
N GLY A 15 -19.19 33.88 -2.54
CA GLY A 15 -18.81 33.33 -3.84
C GLY A 15 -17.28 33.37 -4.07
N LYS A 16 -16.63 34.49 -3.72
CA LYS A 16 -15.15 34.61 -3.80
C LYS A 16 -14.41 33.70 -2.82
N ARG A 17 -15.03 33.27 -1.71
CA ARG A 17 -14.43 32.35 -0.73
C ARG A 17 -14.52 30.90 -1.21
N GLU A 18 -15.65 30.51 -1.80
CA GLU A 18 -15.83 29.20 -2.44
C GLU A 18 -14.91 29.03 -3.65
N GLU A 19 -14.83 30.04 -4.52
CA GLU A 19 -13.96 30.01 -5.71
C GLU A 19 -12.47 29.86 -5.32
N ARG A 20 -12.02 30.54 -4.25
CA ARG A 20 -10.65 30.37 -3.72
C ARG A 20 -10.42 28.99 -3.09
N SER A 21 -11.45 28.38 -2.52
CA SER A 21 -11.37 27.01 -1.97
C SER A 21 -11.19 25.98 -3.07
N VAL A 22 -11.98 26.09 -4.16
CA VAL A 22 -11.90 25.20 -5.33
C VAL A 22 -10.56 25.33 -6.06
N VAL A 23 -10.05 26.56 -6.24
CA VAL A 23 -8.73 26.79 -6.88
C VAL A 23 -7.58 26.30 -5.99
N GLY A 24 -7.69 26.45 -4.66
CA GLY A 24 -6.72 25.88 -3.72
C GLY A 24 -6.69 24.35 -3.73
N PHE A 25 -7.85 23.74 -3.94
CA PHE A 25 -8.01 22.29 -4.07
C PHE A 25 -7.34 21.74 -5.33
N GLN A 26 -7.59 22.35 -6.49
CA GLN A 26 -6.96 21.94 -7.75
C GLN A 26 -5.43 22.05 -7.71
N LYS A 27 -4.89 23.12 -7.11
CA LYS A 27 -3.43 23.28 -6.95
C LYS A 27 -2.81 22.22 -6.04
N SER A 28 -3.48 21.88 -4.94
CA SER A 28 -3.00 20.85 -4.00
C SER A 28 -3.02 19.46 -4.63
N PHE A 29 -4.00 19.17 -5.48
CA PHE A 29 -4.11 17.91 -6.21
C PHE A 29 -3.04 17.77 -7.31
N ILE A 30 -2.76 18.84 -8.06
CA ILE A 30 -1.66 18.89 -9.05
C ILE A 30 -0.29 18.66 -8.36
N LEU A 31 -0.06 19.30 -7.21
CA LEU A 31 1.18 19.12 -6.45
C LEU A 31 1.34 17.69 -5.92
N LEU A 32 0.24 17.00 -5.62
CA LEU A 32 0.24 15.59 -5.24
C LEU A 32 0.61 14.69 -6.43
N LYS A 33 0.12 15.01 -7.64
CA LYS A 33 0.48 14.32 -8.89
C LYS A 33 1.97 14.46 -9.24
N GLU A 34 2.54 15.66 -9.14
CA GLU A 34 3.97 15.87 -9.39
C GLU A 34 4.85 15.10 -8.40
N LYS A 35 4.41 15.04 -7.13
CA LYS A 35 5.08 14.23 -6.11
C LYS A 35 4.95 12.72 -6.36
N MET A 36 3.91 12.23 -7.04
CA MET A 36 3.80 10.81 -7.40
C MET A 36 4.89 10.37 -8.37
N SER A 37 5.25 11.20 -9.35
CA SER A 37 6.35 10.89 -10.27
C SER A 37 7.71 10.81 -9.56
N CYS A 38 7.90 11.57 -8.48
CA CYS A 38 9.14 11.53 -7.67
C CYS A 38 9.11 10.46 -6.55
N LEU A 39 7.95 10.13 -5.98
CA LEU A 39 7.83 9.13 -4.91
C LEU A 39 8.13 7.71 -5.40
N PHE A 40 7.84 7.40 -6.68
CA PHE A 40 8.27 6.15 -7.31
C PHE A 40 9.80 5.95 -7.27
N PHE A 41 10.57 7.02 -7.07
CA PHE A 41 12.02 7.00 -7.00
C PHE A 41 12.60 7.03 -5.57
N PHE A 42 11.83 7.48 -4.56
CA PHE A 42 12.38 7.80 -3.23
C PHE A 42 11.93 6.88 -2.07
N MET A 43 10.91 6.03 -2.22
CA MET A 43 10.48 5.15 -1.12
C MET A 43 11.30 3.86 -0.94
N GLY A 44 12.37 3.68 -1.73
CA GLY A 44 13.32 2.57 -1.59
C GLY A 44 14.49 2.82 -0.63
N LYS A 45 14.64 4.02 -0.05
CA LYS A 45 15.67 4.28 0.97
C LYS A 45 15.07 4.09 2.37
N GLY A 46 15.21 2.88 2.90
CA GLY A 46 15.20 2.68 4.33
C GLY A 46 16.36 3.46 4.94
N ASN A 47 16.09 4.22 6.00
CA ASN A 47 17.12 4.82 6.84
C ASN A 47 17.93 3.70 7.49
N GLU A 48 19.15 3.48 7.03
CA GLU A 48 20.27 3.11 7.89
C GLU A 48 20.84 4.41 8.48
N SER A 49 20.87 4.45 9.80
CA SER A 49 21.64 5.34 10.67
C SER A 49 22.74 4.46 11.27
N ASP A 50 24.00 4.83 11.48
CA ASP A 50 24.73 6.10 11.40
C ASP A 50 26.19 5.70 11.11
N ASP A 51 26.90 6.45 10.28
CA ASP A 51 28.34 6.68 10.46
C ASP A 51 28.69 8.00 9.75
N GLU A 52 29.22 8.91 10.57
CA GLU A 52 29.75 10.21 10.17
C GLU A 52 30.98 10.03 9.28
N ASP A 53 31.07 10.75 8.17
CA ASP A 53 32.34 11.39 7.81
C ASP A 53 32.14 12.49 6.75
N ASP A 54 32.72 13.64 7.07
CA ASP A 54 32.77 14.87 6.31
C ASP A 54 33.57 14.72 5.00
N ASN A 55 32.98 15.08 3.85
CA ASN A 55 33.75 15.79 2.83
C ASN A 55 32.89 16.61 1.86
N ARG A 56 33.04 17.94 1.95
CA ARG A 56 32.48 18.91 1.00
C ARG A 56 33.31 18.92 -0.27
N SER A 57 32.67 18.77 -1.43
CA SER A 57 33.17 19.34 -2.69
C SER A 57 32.03 19.74 -3.61
N SER A 58 32.09 21.01 -4.00
CA SER A 58 31.16 21.77 -4.83
C SER A 58 31.11 21.26 -6.27
N SER A 59 29.90 21.10 -6.82
CA SER A 59 29.72 21.13 -8.29
C SER A 59 28.42 21.82 -8.70
N SER A 60 28.53 22.51 -9.81
CA SER A 60 27.66 23.51 -10.41
C SER A 60 26.36 22.96 -11.00
N ALA A 61 25.26 23.71 -10.80
CA ALA A 61 23.94 23.41 -11.37
C ALA A 61 23.81 23.80 -12.86
N PRO A 62 23.14 23.00 -13.70
CA PRO A 62 22.80 23.35 -15.08
C PRO A 62 21.44 24.11 -15.17
N PRO A 63 21.16 24.78 -16.31
CA PRO A 63 20.08 25.76 -16.43
C PRO A 63 18.68 25.13 -16.51
N LYS A 64 17.71 25.87 -15.96
CA LYS A 64 16.28 25.52 -15.91
C LYS A 64 15.63 25.68 -17.28
N GLY A 65 15.39 24.57 -17.98
CA GLY A 65 14.49 24.50 -19.14
C GLY A 65 13.03 24.42 -18.68
N GLY A 66 12.18 25.32 -19.19
CA GLY A 66 10.75 25.33 -18.91
C GLY A 66 10.04 24.13 -19.54
N VAL A 67 9.53 23.24 -18.69
CA VAL A 67 8.68 22.12 -19.10
C VAL A 67 7.23 22.61 -19.13
N SER A 68 6.65 22.64 -20.33
CA SER A 68 5.21 22.80 -20.55
C SER A 68 4.46 21.72 -19.78
N GLY A 69 3.55 22.16 -18.89
CA GLY A 69 2.84 21.29 -17.96
C GLY A 69 2.02 20.21 -18.69
N PRO A 70 2.03 18.96 -18.19
CA PRO A 70 1.24 17.89 -18.77
C PRO A 70 -0.25 18.21 -18.62
N GLY A 71 -0.98 18.14 -19.74
CA GLY A 71 -2.42 18.32 -19.80
C GLY A 71 -3.12 17.44 -18.76
N SER A 72 -4.16 17.99 -18.14
CA SER A 72 -4.94 17.31 -17.12
C SER A 72 -5.71 16.14 -17.74
N THR A 73 -5.09 14.96 -17.83
CA THR A 73 -5.82 13.73 -18.11
C THR A 73 -6.74 13.47 -16.92
N GLU A 74 -8.04 13.55 -17.20
CA GLU A 74 -9.12 13.17 -16.31
C GLU A 74 -8.88 11.72 -15.86
N TRP A 75 -8.67 11.52 -14.57
CA TRP A 75 -8.45 10.20 -14.00
C TRP A 75 -9.77 9.44 -14.08
N LYS A 76 -9.78 8.32 -14.80
CA LYS A 76 -10.97 7.47 -14.83
C LYS A 76 -11.08 6.74 -13.50
N GLU A 77 -12.31 6.67 -12.97
CA GLU A 77 -12.64 6.11 -11.66
C GLU A 77 -12.04 4.71 -11.42
N ASP A 78 -11.88 3.92 -12.48
CA ASP A 78 -11.35 2.54 -12.44
C ASP A 78 -9.90 2.36 -12.92
N GLU A 79 -9.20 3.43 -13.29
CA GLU A 79 -7.82 3.35 -13.81
C GLU A 79 -6.84 2.72 -12.80
N TRP A 80 -7.16 2.80 -11.50
CA TRP A 80 -6.35 2.19 -10.45
C TRP A 80 -6.40 0.66 -10.51
N LYS A 81 -7.52 0.05 -10.92
CA LYS A 81 -7.65 -1.41 -11.05
C LYS A 81 -6.71 -1.94 -12.12
N ASP A 82 -6.71 -1.29 -13.29
CA ASP A 82 -5.84 -1.63 -14.41
C ASP A 82 -4.37 -1.48 -14.04
N LYS A 83 -4.00 -0.40 -13.33
CA LYS A 83 -2.64 -0.22 -12.81
C LYS A 83 -2.21 -1.32 -11.84
N THR A 84 -3.13 -1.81 -11.00
CA THR A 84 -2.83 -2.94 -10.10
C THR A 84 -2.53 -4.20 -10.91
N ARG A 85 -3.35 -4.50 -11.93
CA ARG A 85 -3.12 -5.62 -12.87
C ARG A 85 -1.81 -5.48 -13.63
N GLU A 86 -1.50 -4.29 -14.13
CA GLU A 86 -0.23 -3.97 -14.81
C GLU A 86 1.00 -4.13 -13.90
N ILE A 87 0.87 -3.89 -12.60
CA ILE A 87 1.96 -4.15 -11.65
C ILE A 87 2.13 -5.65 -11.45
N TRP A 88 1.05 -6.38 -11.23
CA TRP A 88 1.08 -7.83 -11.06
C TRP A 88 1.58 -8.58 -12.30
N ALA A 89 1.29 -8.10 -13.51
CA ALA A 89 1.72 -8.72 -14.76
C ALA A 89 3.24 -8.66 -15.01
N ARG A 90 3.99 -7.83 -14.28
CA ARG A 90 5.45 -7.68 -14.47
C ARG A 90 6.21 -8.94 -14.09
N ASP A 91 7.40 -9.10 -14.63
CA ASP A 91 8.30 -10.17 -14.22
C ASP A 91 8.71 -10.03 -12.73
N ILE A 92 8.92 -11.14 -12.04
CA ILE A 92 9.28 -11.17 -10.61
C ILE A 92 10.57 -10.36 -10.33
N SER A 93 11.53 -10.33 -11.25
CA SER A 93 12.77 -9.57 -11.14
C SER A 93 12.57 -8.05 -11.12
N GLN A 94 11.42 -7.58 -11.62
CA GLN A 94 11.05 -6.15 -11.65
C GLN A 94 10.23 -5.73 -10.43
N LEU A 95 9.91 -6.67 -9.55
CA LEU A 95 9.08 -6.46 -8.36
C LEU A 95 9.93 -6.54 -7.09
N PRO A 96 9.65 -5.71 -6.07
CA PRO A 96 10.41 -5.68 -4.82
C PRO A 96 10.04 -6.83 -3.87
N VAL A 97 9.52 -7.96 -4.38
CA VAL A 97 9.11 -9.12 -3.58
C VAL A 97 10.26 -9.61 -2.71
N HIS A 98 11.44 -9.75 -3.31
CA HIS A 98 12.64 -10.23 -2.62
C HIS A 98 13.13 -9.30 -1.49
N THR A 99 12.77 -8.01 -1.53
CA THR A 99 13.07 -7.04 -0.45
C THR A 99 11.94 -6.97 0.58
N ASP A 100 10.69 -7.04 0.12
CA ASP A 100 9.50 -6.87 0.96
C ASP A 100 9.18 -8.11 1.79
N ILE A 101 9.30 -9.31 1.23
CA ILE A 101 8.97 -10.57 1.92
C ILE A 101 9.82 -10.77 3.19
N PRO A 102 11.16 -10.62 3.17
CA PRO A 102 11.97 -10.72 4.39
C PRO A 102 11.60 -9.68 5.46
N ARG A 103 11.09 -8.50 5.05
CA ARG A 103 10.75 -7.38 5.95
C ARG A 103 9.34 -7.49 6.53
N LEU A 104 8.40 -8.00 5.74
CA LEU A 104 6.97 -7.97 6.04
C LEU A 104 6.39 -9.36 6.33
N GLY A 105 7.17 -10.41 6.12
CA GLY A 105 6.75 -11.81 6.27
C GLY A 105 6.12 -12.14 7.62
N ALA A 106 6.60 -11.52 8.71
CA ALA A 106 6.04 -11.75 10.05
C ALA A 106 4.58 -11.28 10.20
N ARG A 107 4.06 -10.50 9.25
CA ARG A 107 2.66 -10.04 9.20
C ARG A 107 1.88 -10.64 8.05
N MET A 108 2.42 -11.67 7.41
CA MET A 108 1.75 -12.47 6.41
C MET A 108 1.06 -13.65 7.09
N LYS A 109 -0.16 -13.96 6.64
CA LYS A 109 -0.89 -15.16 7.01
C LYS A 109 -1.28 -15.92 5.77
N VAL A 110 -1.24 -17.25 5.84
CA VAL A 110 -1.65 -18.14 4.75
C VAL A 110 -2.74 -19.04 5.30
N TYR A 111 -3.87 -19.10 4.61
CA TYR A 111 -5.04 -19.91 5.00
C TYR A 111 -5.34 -20.92 3.91
N ASP A 112 -5.60 -22.17 4.30
CA ASP A 112 -6.04 -23.23 3.39
C ASP A 112 -7.51 -23.07 2.96
N SER A 113 -7.98 -24.02 2.15
CA SER A 113 -9.38 -24.10 1.68
C SER A 113 -10.43 -24.27 2.79
N GLU A 114 -10.02 -24.69 3.98
CA GLU A 114 -10.89 -24.77 5.16
C GLU A 114 -10.84 -23.49 6.01
N GLY A 115 -10.07 -22.49 5.59
CA GLY A 115 -9.84 -21.24 6.33
C GLY A 115 -8.92 -21.41 7.55
N LYS A 116 -8.18 -22.52 7.65
CA LYS A 116 -7.24 -22.76 8.74
C LYS A 116 -5.88 -22.16 8.38
N PRO A 117 -5.19 -21.52 9.34
CA PRO A 117 -3.85 -21.01 9.10
C PRO A 117 -2.87 -22.16 8.84
N THR A 118 -2.16 -22.12 7.71
CA THR A 118 -1.14 -23.13 7.36
C THR A 118 0.24 -22.77 7.90
N LEU A 119 0.46 -21.49 8.21
CA LEU A 119 1.66 -21.02 8.87
C LEU A 119 1.46 -21.09 10.39
N GLU A 120 2.23 -21.94 11.05
CA GLU A 120 2.31 -21.99 12.52
C GLU A 120 2.76 -20.64 13.10
N GLU A 121 2.42 -20.38 14.37
CA GLU A 121 2.94 -19.21 15.08
C GLU A 121 4.47 -19.18 15.01
N ILE A 122 5.01 -18.09 14.50
CA ILE A 122 6.46 -17.91 14.31
C ILE A 122 7.07 -17.54 15.66
N PRO A 123 7.96 -18.36 16.25
CA PRO A 123 8.68 -17.98 17.46
C PRO A 123 9.56 -16.74 17.23
N ASP A 124 9.71 -15.91 18.26
CA ASP A 124 10.57 -14.71 18.22
C ASP A 124 12.04 -15.01 17.90
N SER A 125 12.48 -16.26 18.08
CA SER A 125 13.85 -16.71 17.83
C SER A 125 14.14 -17.07 16.36
N VAL A 126 13.14 -17.10 15.48
CA VAL A 126 13.30 -17.52 14.08
C VAL A 126 14.08 -16.48 13.30
N THR A 127 15.08 -16.92 12.53
CA THR A 127 15.85 -16.01 11.67
C THR A 127 14.99 -15.51 10.53
N ARG A 128 15.36 -14.36 9.94
CA ARG A 128 14.64 -13.83 8.78
C ARG A 128 14.63 -14.80 7.60
N ALA A 129 15.74 -15.51 7.36
CA ALA A 129 15.84 -16.50 6.29
C ALA A 129 14.90 -17.69 6.53
N GLU A 130 14.82 -18.18 7.78
CA GLU A 130 13.92 -19.27 8.15
C GLU A 130 12.45 -18.84 8.08
N LEU A 131 12.11 -17.61 8.50
CA LEU A 131 10.77 -17.04 8.34
C LEU A 131 10.32 -17.06 6.87
N VAL A 132 11.19 -16.61 5.96
CA VAL A 132 10.90 -16.61 4.52
C VAL A 132 10.71 -18.03 4.02
N GLN A 133 11.56 -18.99 4.42
CA GLN A 133 11.40 -20.38 4.02
C GLN A 133 10.05 -20.96 4.48
N ARG A 134 9.67 -20.72 5.74
CA ARG A 134 8.38 -21.20 6.30
C ARG A 134 7.19 -20.63 5.52
N LEU A 135 7.24 -19.35 5.15
CA LEU A 135 6.23 -18.72 4.30
C LEU A 135 6.16 -19.37 2.91
N LEU A 136 7.31 -19.59 2.27
CA LEU A 136 7.38 -20.23 0.95
C LEU A 136 6.81 -21.65 0.99
N ILE A 137 7.14 -22.43 2.04
CA ILE A 137 6.62 -23.79 2.24
C ILE A 137 5.11 -23.75 2.52
N ALA A 138 4.63 -22.80 3.32
CA ALA A 138 3.20 -22.69 3.60
C ALA A 138 2.39 -22.37 2.34
N ILE A 139 2.89 -21.47 1.48
CA ILE A 139 2.28 -21.16 0.18
C ILE A 139 2.38 -22.38 -0.74
N SER A 140 3.59 -22.90 -0.96
CA SER A 140 3.84 -24.02 -1.87
C SER A 140 3.11 -25.29 -1.47
N GLY A 141 3.09 -25.63 -0.18
CA GLY A 141 2.37 -26.79 0.37
C GLY A 141 0.86 -26.72 0.23
N SER A 142 0.33 -25.52 -0.01
CA SER A 142 -1.09 -25.33 -0.30
C SER A 142 -1.38 -25.40 -1.81
N LEU A 143 -0.36 -25.35 -2.67
CA LEU A 143 -0.48 -25.24 -4.13
C LEU A 143 0.03 -26.46 -4.91
N ASN A 144 1.01 -27.15 -4.35
CA ASN A 144 1.80 -28.18 -5.03
C ASN A 144 1.73 -29.51 -4.28
N ASP A 145 2.14 -30.58 -4.95
CA ASP A 145 2.30 -31.88 -4.33
C ASP A 145 3.46 -31.90 -3.31
N HIS A 146 3.43 -32.88 -2.41
CA HIS A 146 4.39 -33.01 -1.32
C HIS A 146 5.86 -33.14 -1.81
N ASP A 147 6.09 -33.79 -2.96
CA ASP A 147 7.44 -34.02 -3.46
C ASP A 147 8.03 -32.72 -4.02
N SER A 148 7.21 -31.93 -4.73
CA SER A 148 7.59 -30.58 -5.18
C SER A 148 7.97 -29.67 -4.01
N VAL A 149 7.17 -29.65 -2.95
CA VAL A 149 7.41 -28.82 -1.75
C VAL A 149 8.69 -29.24 -1.03
N THR A 150 8.94 -30.56 -0.94
CA THR A 150 10.16 -31.11 -0.33
C THR A 150 11.39 -30.68 -1.11
N ALA A 151 11.35 -30.79 -2.44
CA ALA A 151 12.45 -30.38 -3.30
C ALA A 151 12.73 -28.87 -3.22
N GLU A 152 11.69 -28.03 -3.12
CA GLU A 152 11.84 -26.58 -2.92
C GLU A 152 12.50 -26.26 -1.57
N LYS A 153 12.07 -26.94 -0.51
CA LYS A 153 12.63 -26.79 0.85
C LYS A 153 14.12 -27.12 0.89
N GLU A 154 14.52 -28.23 0.28
CA GLU A 154 15.92 -28.66 0.24
C GLU A 154 16.80 -27.68 -0.54
N LYS A 155 16.30 -27.17 -1.68
CA LYS A 155 17.04 -26.21 -2.50
C LYS A 155 17.18 -24.83 -1.88
N TYR A 156 16.26 -24.41 -1.01
CA TYR A 156 16.24 -23.03 -0.49
C TYR A 156 17.58 -22.59 0.12
N PHE A 157 18.18 -23.44 0.97
CA PHE A 157 19.44 -23.11 1.64
C PHE A 157 20.69 -23.26 0.76
N GLU A 158 20.56 -23.77 -0.47
CA GLU A 158 21.61 -23.65 -1.48
C GLU A 158 21.72 -22.21 -2.00
N PHE A 159 20.64 -21.44 -1.91
CA PHE A 159 20.57 -20.06 -2.39
C PHE A 159 20.63 -19.02 -1.28
N VAL A 160 20.02 -19.30 -0.13
CA VAL A 160 19.88 -18.39 1.01
C VAL A 160 20.67 -18.91 2.20
N ASP A 161 21.53 -18.06 2.77
CA ASP A 161 22.35 -18.41 3.93
C ASP A 161 21.48 -18.56 5.20
N ASP A 162 21.55 -19.72 5.84
CA ASP A 162 20.76 -20.07 7.03
C ASP A 162 21.16 -19.24 8.27
N SER A 163 22.43 -18.84 8.35
CA SER A 163 22.96 -17.96 9.38
C SER A 163 22.55 -16.49 9.18
N GLY A 164 21.85 -16.18 8.08
CA GLY A 164 21.40 -14.83 7.75
C GLY A 164 22.52 -13.90 7.32
N LYS A 165 23.69 -14.44 6.91
CA LYS A 165 24.81 -13.64 6.43
C LYS A 165 24.60 -13.21 4.98
N GLY A 166 25.09 -12.01 4.67
CA GLY A 166 24.99 -11.41 3.34
C GLY A 166 23.63 -10.78 3.06
N ASP A 167 23.39 -10.41 1.81
CA ASP A 167 22.14 -9.78 1.39
C ASP A 167 21.07 -10.85 1.08
N ILE A 168 20.26 -11.15 2.10
CA ILE A 168 19.12 -12.07 1.99
C ILE A 168 18.20 -11.70 0.83
N SER A 169 18.04 -10.41 0.51
CA SER A 169 17.13 -9.99 -0.56
C SER A 169 17.66 -10.44 -1.92
N GLN A 170 18.96 -10.29 -2.19
CA GLN A 170 19.55 -10.73 -3.46
C GLN A 170 19.62 -12.26 -3.55
N GLN A 171 19.92 -12.93 -2.43
CA GLN A 171 19.88 -14.40 -2.34
C GLN A 171 18.48 -14.94 -2.64
N LEU A 172 17.45 -14.34 -2.05
CA LEU A 172 16.05 -14.69 -2.28
C LEU A 172 15.64 -14.42 -3.73
N LEU A 173 16.03 -13.28 -4.32
CA LEU A 173 15.74 -13.00 -5.73
C LEU A 173 16.31 -14.10 -6.64
N ARG A 174 17.56 -14.50 -6.40
CA ARG A 174 18.20 -15.58 -7.15
C ARG A 174 17.43 -16.89 -7.02
N PHE A 175 17.02 -17.26 -5.80
CA PHE A 175 16.18 -18.44 -5.57
C PHE A 175 14.85 -18.39 -6.34
N LEU A 176 14.13 -17.26 -6.26
CA LEU A 176 12.83 -17.12 -6.93
C LEU A 176 12.93 -17.21 -8.46
N VAL A 177 14.00 -16.67 -9.05
CA VAL A 177 14.20 -16.67 -10.50
C VAL A 177 14.78 -18.00 -10.99
N GLU A 178 15.84 -18.50 -10.35
CA GLU A 178 16.61 -19.64 -10.87
C GLU A 178 16.06 -20.99 -10.38
N ALA A 179 15.63 -21.10 -9.13
CA ALA A 179 15.17 -22.37 -8.56
C ALA A 179 13.67 -22.62 -8.78
N LEU A 180 12.84 -21.58 -8.65
CA LEU A 180 11.38 -21.66 -8.79
C LEU A 180 10.85 -21.24 -10.18
N SER A 181 11.76 -21.14 -11.16
CA SER A 181 11.52 -20.81 -12.57
C SER A 181 10.79 -19.49 -12.87
N GLY A 182 10.63 -18.59 -11.89
CA GLY A 182 9.92 -17.31 -12.02
C GLY A 182 8.41 -17.39 -12.31
N GLU A 183 7.92 -18.55 -12.77
CA GLU A 183 6.55 -18.78 -13.25
C GLU A 183 5.78 -19.84 -12.44
N SER A 184 6.40 -20.40 -11.39
CA SER A 184 5.71 -21.29 -10.46
C SER A 184 4.50 -20.58 -9.81
N LEU A 185 3.49 -21.35 -9.41
CA LEU A 185 2.31 -20.84 -8.71
C LEU A 185 2.71 -20.05 -7.45
N THR A 186 3.68 -20.57 -6.70
CA THR A 186 4.26 -19.89 -5.54
C THR A 186 4.79 -18.51 -5.90
N VAL A 187 5.59 -18.38 -6.97
CA VAL A 187 6.10 -17.08 -7.41
C VAL A 187 4.95 -16.16 -7.84
N LYS A 188 3.95 -16.67 -8.59
CA LYS A 188 2.79 -15.88 -9.02
C LYS A 188 1.99 -15.30 -7.85
N VAL A 189 1.84 -16.05 -6.76
CA VAL A 189 1.23 -15.56 -5.51
C VAL A 189 2.10 -14.49 -4.85
N LEU A 190 3.42 -14.71 -4.79
CA LEU A 190 4.35 -13.74 -4.21
C LEU A 190 4.41 -12.41 -4.98
N LYS A 191 4.15 -12.41 -6.30
CA LYS A 191 4.00 -11.17 -7.09
C LYS A 191 2.86 -10.29 -6.59
N ALA A 192 1.87 -10.84 -5.89
CA ALA A 192 0.85 -10.06 -5.22
C ALA A 192 1.28 -9.59 -3.82
N CYS A 193 2.36 -10.12 -3.24
CA CYS A 193 2.74 -9.91 -1.84
C CYS A 193 3.86 -8.87 -1.65
N HIS A 194 3.68 -7.64 -2.15
CA HIS A 194 4.68 -6.57 -2.00
C HIS A 194 4.05 -5.18 -1.90
N GLN A 195 4.83 -4.15 -1.54
CA GLN A 195 4.30 -2.81 -1.25
C GLN A 195 3.78 -2.08 -2.47
N LYS A 196 4.51 -2.19 -3.57
CA LYS A 196 4.21 -1.44 -4.80
C LYS A 196 2.83 -1.75 -5.38
N ILE A 197 2.31 -2.98 -5.23
CA ILE A 197 0.98 -3.37 -5.77
C ILE A 197 -0.16 -2.67 -5.04
N VAL A 198 0.07 -2.22 -3.81
CA VAL A 198 -0.91 -1.57 -2.95
C VAL A 198 -1.12 -0.09 -3.32
N PHE A 199 -0.16 0.53 -4.02
CA PHE A 199 -0.17 1.96 -4.28
C PHE A 199 -1.40 2.44 -5.09
N PRO A 200 -1.81 1.80 -6.20
CA PRO A 200 -3.00 2.24 -6.93
C PRO A 200 -4.25 2.30 -6.04
N GLY A 201 -4.51 1.24 -5.27
CA GLY A 201 -5.63 1.17 -4.33
C GLY A 201 -5.53 2.23 -3.22
N PHE A 202 -4.35 2.45 -2.63
CA PHE A 202 -4.13 3.51 -1.65
C PHE A 202 -4.44 4.91 -2.21
N TYR A 203 -4.01 5.21 -3.44
CA TYR A 203 -4.29 6.50 -4.06
C TYR A 203 -5.78 6.66 -4.39
N HIS A 204 -6.47 5.58 -4.74
CA HIS A 204 -7.92 5.58 -4.87
C HIS A 204 -8.59 5.99 -3.55
N VAL A 205 -8.25 5.35 -2.42
CA VAL A 205 -8.71 5.76 -1.06
C VAL A 205 -8.42 7.24 -0.79
N LYS A 206 -7.17 7.66 -1.02
CA LYS A 206 -6.74 9.04 -0.74
C LYS A 206 -7.49 10.06 -1.59
N SER A 207 -7.72 9.79 -2.87
CA SER A 207 -8.44 10.71 -3.76
C SER A 207 -9.90 10.93 -3.37
N ARG A 208 -10.52 9.95 -2.70
CA ARG A 208 -11.93 9.99 -2.27
C ARG A 208 -12.10 10.60 -0.89
N LEU A 209 -11.24 10.22 0.07
CA LEU A 209 -11.45 10.57 1.47
C LEU A 209 -10.66 11.80 1.93
N PHE A 210 -9.45 12.03 1.40
CA PHE A 210 -8.50 12.95 2.02
C PHE A 210 -8.95 14.43 2.04
N SER A 211 -9.83 14.82 1.12
CA SER A 211 -10.43 16.17 1.07
C SER A 211 -11.41 16.44 2.22
N HIS A 212 -12.10 15.40 2.69
CA HIS A 212 -13.15 15.47 3.71
C HIS A 212 -12.63 15.02 5.08
N LEU A 213 -11.73 14.05 5.07
CA LEU A 213 -11.19 13.33 6.21
C LEU A 213 -9.67 13.22 6.01
N PRO A 214 -8.87 14.23 6.37
CA PRO A 214 -7.41 14.14 6.27
C PRO A 214 -6.86 13.02 7.16
N PHE A 215 -5.89 12.26 6.66
CA PHE A 215 -5.28 11.13 7.39
C PHE A 215 -3.82 10.89 7.01
N LYS A 216 -3.09 10.18 7.87
CA LYS A 216 -1.70 9.72 7.67
C LYS A 216 -1.58 8.23 7.94
N ASP A 217 -0.54 7.65 7.36
CA ASP A 217 -0.17 6.26 7.59
C ASP A 217 0.09 5.99 9.08
N MET A 218 -0.57 4.95 9.62
CA MET A 218 -0.25 4.40 10.94
C MET A 218 0.85 3.35 10.80
N ARG A 219 2.03 3.61 11.38
CA ARG A 219 3.19 2.71 11.27
C ARG A 219 2.90 1.35 11.88
N GLY A 220 3.41 0.29 11.26
CA GLY A 220 3.35 -1.06 11.80
C GLY A 220 2.02 -1.81 11.60
N THR A 221 1.04 -1.19 10.94
CA THR A 221 -0.32 -1.75 10.80
C THR A 221 -0.55 -2.56 9.53
N TRP A 222 0.43 -2.56 8.64
CA TRP A 222 0.28 -3.28 7.38
C TRP A 222 0.38 -4.78 7.61
N SER A 223 -0.66 -5.51 7.23
CA SER A 223 -0.72 -6.97 7.20
C SER A 223 -1.15 -7.49 5.82
N MET A 224 -0.82 -8.75 5.55
CA MET A 224 -1.20 -9.44 4.32
C MET A 224 -1.78 -10.81 4.66
N SER A 225 -2.75 -11.25 3.89
CA SER A 225 -3.25 -12.63 3.99
C SER A 225 -3.51 -13.22 2.62
N ILE A 226 -3.13 -14.48 2.47
CA ILE A 226 -3.39 -15.31 1.29
C ILE A 226 -4.43 -16.35 1.72
N HIS A 227 -5.54 -16.41 1.00
CA HIS A 227 -6.60 -17.39 1.22
C HIS A 227 -6.71 -18.27 -0.02
N LEU A 228 -6.57 -19.57 0.18
CA LEU A 228 -6.91 -20.55 -0.83
C LEU A 228 -8.38 -20.86 -0.69
N LEU A 229 -9.17 -20.62 -1.73
CA LEU A 229 -10.60 -20.89 -1.75
C LEU A 229 -10.86 -21.98 -2.80
N GLU A 230 -12.01 -22.65 -2.71
CA GLU A 230 -12.32 -23.82 -3.54
C GLU A 230 -12.12 -23.58 -5.05
N ASN A 231 -12.38 -22.35 -5.52
CA ASN A 231 -12.38 -22.01 -6.94
C ASN A 231 -11.45 -20.85 -7.32
N HIS A 232 -10.76 -20.23 -6.36
CA HIS A 232 -9.92 -19.05 -6.62
C HIS A 232 -8.92 -18.82 -5.47
N PHE A 233 -7.91 -17.99 -5.72
CA PHE A 233 -7.08 -17.41 -4.67
C PHE A 233 -7.55 -16.00 -4.35
N GLU A 234 -7.38 -15.63 -3.09
CA GLU A 234 -7.60 -14.27 -2.65
C GLU A 234 -6.38 -13.77 -1.88
N VAL A 235 -5.81 -12.66 -2.34
CA VAL A 235 -4.72 -11.96 -1.64
C VAL A 235 -5.25 -10.64 -1.12
N ARG A 236 -5.20 -10.45 0.20
CA ARG A 236 -5.65 -9.24 0.89
C ARG A 236 -4.49 -8.49 1.50
N HIS A 237 -4.47 -7.18 1.30
CA HIS A 237 -3.58 -6.25 2.00
C HIS A 237 -4.42 -5.35 2.88
N ARG A 238 -4.08 -5.25 4.17
CA ARG A 238 -4.75 -4.34 5.10
C ARG A 238 -3.78 -3.32 5.66
N LYS A 239 -4.24 -2.09 5.85
CA LYS A 239 -3.43 -1.04 6.48
C LYS A 239 -4.32 -0.06 7.21
N SER A 240 -3.93 0.32 8.42
CA SER A 240 -4.65 1.35 9.18
C SER A 240 -4.10 2.74 8.88
N GLN A 241 -5.00 3.70 8.90
CA GLN A 241 -4.76 5.12 8.73
C GLN A 241 -5.28 5.84 9.96
N VAL A 242 -4.61 6.90 10.37
CA VAL A 242 -5.03 7.73 11.50
C VAL A 242 -5.32 9.13 11.01
N SER A 243 -6.42 9.70 11.48
CA SER A 243 -6.85 11.05 11.10
C SER A 243 -5.80 12.10 11.43
N GLN A 244 -5.79 13.17 10.64
CA GLN A 244 -4.93 14.32 10.85
C GLN A 244 -5.77 15.56 11.09
N PRO A 245 -5.34 16.46 11.98
CA PRO A 245 -6.00 17.75 12.13
C PRO A 245 -5.88 18.51 10.80
N PRO A 246 -6.92 19.29 10.41
CA PRO A 246 -6.84 20.17 9.26
C PRO A 246 -5.60 21.07 9.29
N LYS A 247 -5.05 21.39 8.12
CA LYS A 247 -3.92 22.32 8.04
C LYS A 247 -4.31 23.67 8.65
N GLY A 248 -3.56 24.10 9.66
CA GLY A 248 -3.77 25.38 10.34
C GLY A 248 -4.65 25.28 11.59
N SER A 249 -5.07 24.07 11.97
CA SER A 249 -5.65 23.84 13.30
C SER A 249 -4.65 24.21 14.42
N PRO A 250 -5.14 24.70 15.57
CA PRO A 250 -4.32 24.92 16.76
C PRO A 250 -3.53 23.65 17.15
N PRO A 251 -2.35 23.77 17.78
CA PRO A 251 -1.57 22.61 18.26
C PRO A 251 -2.35 21.70 19.22
N ASP A 252 -3.30 22.28 19.96
CA ASP A 252 -4.13 21.59 20.95
C ASP A 252 -5.38 20.93 20.33
N ASP A 253 -5.61 21.13 19.02
CA ASP A 253 -6.65 20.42 18.29
C ASP A 253 -6.19 18.98 18.13
N LEU A 254 -6.65 18.14 19.06
CA LEU A 254 -6.18 16.78 19.26
C LEU A 254 -6.36 15.99 17.95
N GLY A 255 -5.28 15.92 17.18
CA GLY A 255 -5.15 15.01 16.05
C GLY A 255 -5.49 13.58 16.45
N ASP A 256 -5.76 12.73 15.46
CA ASP A 256 -6.10 11.34 15.69
C ASP A 256 -7.50 11.12 16.32
N GLU A 257 -8.51 11.93 15.95
CA GLU A 257 -9.95 11.76 16.31
C GLU A 257 -10.47 10.33 16.02
N PHE A 258 -10.12 9.82 14.85
CA PHE A 258 -10.46 8.47 14.40
C PHE A 258 -9.27 7.81 13.72
N ASN A 259 -9.34 6.48 13.63
CA ASN A 259 -8.53 5.67 12.72
C ASN A 259 -9.46 4.78 11.89
N PHE A 260 -9.02 4.38 10.72
CA PHE A 260 -9.75 3.44 9.89
C PHE A 260 -8.78 2.44 9.25
N GLU A 261 -9.26 1.23 9.00
CA GLU A 261 -8.56 0.20 8.26
C GLU A 261 -9.20 0.06 6.88
N TRP A 262 -8.37 0.03 5.85
CA TRP A 262 -8.79 -0.28 4.50
C TRP A 262 -8.10 -1.55 4.02
N GLU A 263 -8.75 -2.25 3.10
CA GLU A 263 -8.32 -3.51 2.52
C GLU A 263 -8.30 -3.40 1.01
N LEU A 264 -7.18 -3.78 0.39
CA LEU A 264 -7.10 -4.12 -1.03
C LEU A 264 -7.26 -5.63 -1.16
N ARG A 265 -8.31 -6.07 -1.85
CA ARG A 265 -8.59 -7.48 -2.15
C ARG A 265 -8.28 -7.72 -3.62
N MET A 266 -7.57 -8.80 -3.91
CA MET A 266 -7.28 -9.27 -5.27
C MET A 266 -7.67 -10.73 -5.39
N ASP A 267 -8.58 -11.04 -6.30
CA ASP A 267 -9.05 -12.41 -6.57
C ASP A 267 -8.40 -12.92 -7.86
N PHE A 268 -7.93 -14.17 -7.85
CA PHE A 268 -7.25 -14.81 -8.97
C PHE A 268 -7.82 -16.18 -9.25
N ASN A 269 -7.79 -16.65 -10.49
CA ASN A 269 -8.15 -18.04 -10.78
C ASN A 269 -7.15 -19.05 -10.17
N LEU A 270 -7.51 -20.34 -10.14
CA LEU A 270 -6.69 -21.41 -9.55
C LEU A 270 -5.30 -21.61 -10.22
N GLU A 271 -5.10 -21.08 -11.42
CA GLU A 271 -3.82 -21.16 -12.12
C GLU A 271 -2.94 -19.93 -11.90
N MET A 272 -3.45 -18.93 -11.16
CA MET A 272 -2.86 -17.60 -11.03
C MET A 272 -2.48 -17.00 -12.40
N SER A 273 -3.24 -17.31 -13.45
CA SER A 273 -3.03 -16.81 -14.81
C SER A 273 -3.79 -15.50 -15.06
N GLU A 274 -4.82 -15.23 -14.26
CA GLU A 274 -5.64 -14.02 -14.36
C GLU A 274 -6.03 -13.49 -12.97
N MET A 275 -6.01 -12.17 -12.81
CA MET A 275 -6.63 -11.45 -11.68
C MET A 275 -8.09 -11.14 -12.04
N ILE A 276 -9.00 -11.98 -11.55
CA ILE A 276 -10.45 -11.96 -11.81
C ILE A 276 -11.05 -10.64 -11.34
N ASP A 277 -10.76 -10.23 -10.10
CA ASP A 277 -11.27 -9.00 -9.52
C ASP A 277 -10.22 -8.32 -8.64
N VAL A 278 -10.39 -7.01 -8.49
CA VAL A 278 -9.63 -6.19 -7.57
C VAL A 278 -10.54 -5.12 -6.99
N ASP A 279 -10.58 -5.05 -5.67
CA ASP A 279 -11.46 -4.15 -4.95
C ASP A 279 -10.76 -3.50 -3.74
N VAL A 280 -11.23 -2.32 -3.36
CA VAL A 280 -10.77 -1.61 -2.18
C VAL A 280 -11.95 -1.21 -1.31
N ARG A 281 -11.91 -1.60 -0.04
CA ARG A 281 -12.97 -1.32 0.94
C ARG A 281 -12.41 -0.78 2.25
N VAL A 282 -13.23 -0.05 3.00
CA VAL A 282 -12.94 0.32 4.39
C VAL A 282 -13.57 -0.73 5.29
N VAL A 283 -12.77 -1.47 6.04
CA VAL A 283 -13.20 -2.65 6.81
C VAL A 283 -13.36 -2.40 8.30
N GLY A 284 -12.92 -1.24 8.81
CA GLY A 284 -13.07 -0.88 10.21
C GLY A 284 -12.82 0.60 10.45
N ILE A 285 -13.54 1.17 11.41
CA ILE A 285 -13.36 2.54 11.88
C ILE A 285 -13.38 2.48 13.41
N ASN A 286 -12.38 3.11 14.05
CA ASN A 286 -12.35 3.28 15.50
C ASN A 286 -12.25 4.77 15.82
N TYR A 287 -12.90 5.17 16.91
CA TYR A 287 -12.95 6.56 17.37
C TYR A 287 -12.25 6.69 18.71
N ARG A 288 -11.75 7.89 18.99
CA ARG A 288 -11.41 8.29 20.36
C ARG A 288 -12.71 8.45 21.18
N ASP A 289 -12.60 8.25 22.48
CA ASP A 289 -13.76 8.21 23.40
C ASP A 289 -14.52 9.54 23.49
N ASP A 290 -13.85 10.66 23.23
CA ASP A 290 -14.37 12.02 23.32
C ASP A 290 -14.96 12.55 22.00
N VAL A 291 -14.95 11.76 20.92
CA VAL A 291 -15.55 12.16 19.64
C VAL A 291 -17.08 12.12 19.76
N SER A 292 -17.72 13.27 19.58
CA SER A 292 -19.19 13.39 19.60
C SER A 292 -19.89 12.51 18.55
N GLU A 293 -21.11 12.04 18.85
CA GLU A 293 -21.92 11.21 17.95
C GLU A 293 -22.25 11.88 16.60
N ASP A 294 -22.47 13.21 16.60
CA ASP A 294 -22.68 13.96 15.36
C ASP A 294 -21.45 13.88 14.45
N ARG A 295 -20.25 13.98 15.04
CA ARG A 295 -18.98 13.87 14.30
C ARG A 295 -18.75 12.45 13.79
N ARG A 296 -19.04 11.42 14.59
CA ARG A 296 -18.98 10.01 14.16
C ARG A 296 -19.88 9.78 12.94
N SER A 297 -21.13 10.26 13.02
CA SER A 297 -22.10 10.18 11.91
C SER A 297 -21.59 10.83 10.63
N VAL A 298 -20.92 11.99 10.73
CA VAL A 298 -20.30 12.65 9.56
C VAL A 298 -19.18 11.80 8.97
N ILE A 299 -18.31 11.21 9.80
CA ILE A 299 -17.20 10.37 9.35
C ILE A 299 -17.74 9.13 8.62
N GLU A 300 -18.70 8.43 9.23
CA GLU A 300 -19.31 7.21 8.66
C GLU A 300 -20.03 7.49 7.36
N ASN A 301 -20.85 8.54 7.31
CA ASN A 301 -21.56 8.90 6.09
C ASN A 301 -20.60 9.27 4.96
N THR A 302 -19.49 9.96 5.28
CA THR A 302 -18.46 10.28 4.29
C THR A 302 -17.81 9.01 3.76
N ILE A 303 -17.44 8.07 4.62
CA ILE A 303 -16.82 6.80 4.21
C ILE A 303 -17.81 5.97 3.38
N ARG A 304 -19.05 5.78 3.86
CA ARG A 304 -20.10 5.00 3.18
C ARG A 304 -20.47 5.58 1.81
N GLN A 305 -20.45 6.90 1.67
CA GLN A 305 -20.69 7.56 0.38
C GLN A 305 -19.62 7.21 -0.67
N HIS A 306 -18.38 6.96 -0.26
CA HIS A 306 -17.26 6.69 -1.16
C HIS A 306 -16.90 5.21 -1.26
N PHE A 307 -17.17 4.42 -0.23
CA PHE A 307 -16.88 3.00 -0.09
C PHE A 307 -18.12 2.31 0.51
N PRO A 308 -19.16 2.06 -0.31
CA PRO A 308 -20.33 1.30 0.15
C PRO A 308 -19.94 -0.14 0.51
N GLU A 309 -20.70 -0.75 1.42
CA GLU A 309 -20.54 -2.15 1.85
C GLU A 309 -20.81 -3.16 0.72
#